data_AF-A0A853GU41-F1
#
_entry.id   AF-A0A853GU41-F1
#
_cell.length_a   1.000
_cell.length_b   1.000
_cell.length_c   1.000
_cell.angle_alpha   90.00
_cell.angle_beta   90.00
_cell.angle_gamma   90.00
#
_symmetry.space_group_name_H-M   'P 1'
#
loop_
_entity.id
_entity.type
_entity.pdbx_description
1 polymer ?
#
loop_
_entity_poly.entity_id
_entity_poly.type
_entity_poly.pdbx_seq_one_letter_code
_entity_poly.pdbx_strand_id
1 'polypeptide(L)'
;MNLPLPKEEAQPGVSSPGVPVGSVVPGRTAERLDGTEPSEVVVLAGSPLASQEGGQGVGSTLQGIREAKRISRNEASARVKYSVRQIEALETEQWGRLPGGAALRGFVKNYSRYLGADVDALLIMLDDQAGTEGIRAATTSTAGVQAAPMGPAEMPLHGEAVRRPWGWLVIILVLLFVAGFYAVERGWVPDSWLVFDWLKSLKS
;
A
#
# COMPACT_ATOMS: atom_id res chain seq x y z
N MET A 1 -42.09 40.46 -36.29
CA MET A 1 -41.14 41.49 -36.76
C MET A 1 -39.72 40.96 -36.68
N ASN A 2 -39.07 40.85 -37.85
CA ASN A 2 -37.65 40.72 -38.18
C ASN A 2 -36.67 39.90 -37.31
N LEU A 3 -36.39 38.69 -37.81
CA LEU A 3 -35.04 38.12 -37.88
C LEU A 3 -34.11 39.01 -38.75
N PRO A 4 -32.85 39.18 -38.34
CA PRO A 4 -31.74 39.32 -39.28
C PRO A 4 -30.88 38.04 -39.34
N LEU A 5 -30.61 37.62 -40.58
CA LEU A 5 -29.74 36.49 -41.01
C LEU A 5 -28.23 36.83 -40.87
N PRO A 6 -27.32 35.85 -41.09
CA PRO A 6 -26.00 35.74 -40.45
C PRO A 6 -24.89 36.47 -41.20
N LYS A 7 -23.78 36.71 -40.49
CA LYS A 7 -22.50 37.14 -41.08
C LYS A 7 -21.77 35.89 -41.58
N GLU A 8 -21.90 35.62 -42.88
CA GLU A 8 -20.98 34.79 -43.66
C GLU A 8 -19.81 35.69 -44.08
N GLU A 9 -18.61 35.45 -43.56
CA GLU A 9 -17.39 35.76 -44.31
C GLU A 9 -16.20 34.94 -43.79
N ALA A 10 -15.71 34.10 -44.69
CA ALA A 10 -14.30 33.76 -44.94
C ALA A 10 -13.52 32.92 -43.91
N GLN A 11 -12.74 31.91 -44.28
CA GLN A 11 -12.38 31.33 -45.58
C GLN A 11 -11.65 29.98 -45.34
N PRO A 12 -11.45 29.15 -46.38
CA PRO A 12 -11.25 27.71 -46.29
C PRO A 12 -9.78 27.29 -46.11
N GLY A 13 -9.56 26.27 -45.30
CA GLY A 13 -8.27 25.59 -45.11
C GLY A 13 -8.42 24.08 -45.18
N VAL A 14 -8.93 23.57 -46.30
CA VAL A 14 -8.84 22.14 -46.65
C VAL A 14 -7.89 22.01 -47.83
N SER A 15 -6.72 21.43 -47.60
CA SER A 15 -5.83 20.86 -48.61
C SER A 15 -5.01 19.80 -47.87
N SER A 16 -5.49 18.56 -47.89
CA SER A 16 -5.05 17.48 -48.80
C SER A 16 -3.85 16.69 -48.26
N PRO A 17 -4.00 15.38 -48.01
CA PRO A 17 -2.92 14.48 -47.65
C PRO A 17 -2.17 14.02 -48.90
N GLY A 18 -0.87 14.30 -48.98
CA GLY A 18 0.01 13.84 -50.05
C GLY A 18 0.85 12.65 -49.62
N VAL A 19 0.39 11.45 -49.95
CA VAL A 19 1.19 10.22 -49.96
C VAL A 19 1.76 10.05 -51.37
N PRO A 20 3.08 9.89 -51.56
CA PRO A 20 3.61 9.22 -52.73
C PRO A 20 3.94 7.76 -52.41
N VAL A 21 3.12 6.89 -52.98
CA VAL A 21 3.40 5.47 -53.20
C VAL A 21 4.44 5.34 -54.31
N GLY A 22 5.39 4.42 -54.13
CA GLY A 22 5.97 3.65 -55.23
C GLY A 22 7.30 4.15 -55.77
N SER A 23 8.37 3.44 -55.41
CA SER A 23 9.44 3.15 -56.35
C SER A 23 10.01 1.78 -56.03
N VAL A 24 9.63 0.86 -56.93
CA VAL A 24 10.06 -0.51 -57.08
C VAL A 24 11.58 -0.57 -57.30
N VAL A 25 12.26 -1.44 -56.55
CA VAL A 25 13.61 -1.92 -56.89
C VAL A 25 13.50 -3.44 -57.06
N PRO A 26 13.80 -4.00 -58.26
CA PRO A 26 13.75 -5.43 -58.49
C PRO A 26 15.11 -6.09 -58.19
N GLY A 27 15.02 -7.30 -57.64
CA GLY A 27 15.94 -8.38 -57.98
C GLY A 27 17.28 -8.42 -57.24
N ARG A 28 17.37 -9.28 -56.22
CA ARG A 28 18.50 -10.23 -56.16
C ARG A 28 18.10 -11.51 -55.43
N THR A 29 17.70 -12.47 -56.25
CA THR A 29 17.66 -13.90 -55.99
C THR A 29 19.05 -14.38 -55.57
N ALA A 30 19.14 -14.98 -54.39
CA ALA A 30 20.11 -16.02 -54.08
C ALA A 30 19.63 -16.74 -52.81
N GLU A 31 18.68 -17.65 -53.01
CA GLU A 31 18.54 -18.79 -52.12
C GLU A 31 19.86 -19.57 -52.14
N ARG A 32 20.42 -19.82 -50.96
CA ARG A 32 21.27 -20.99 -50.74
C ARG A 32 20.96 -21.56 -49.36
N LEU A 33 20.10 -22.57 -49.36
CA LEU A 33 19.89 -23.51 -48.27
C LEU A 33 20.99 -24.57 -48.34
N ASP A 34 21.78 -24.69 -47.27
CA ASP A 34 22.41 -25.92 -46.78
C ASP A 34 22.92 -25.56 -45.38
N GLY A 35 22.37 -26.02 -44.27
CA GLY A 35 22.15 -27.41 -43.91
C GLY A 35 23.03 -27.69 -42.70
N THR A 36 22.42 -28.21 -41.62
CA THR A 36 23.09 -28.81 -40.44
C THR A 36 23.37 -27.84 -39.28
N GLU A 37 22.37 -27.72 -38.39
CA GLU A 37 22.67 -27.67 -36.96
C GLU A 37 23.31 -29.01 -36.55
N PRO A 38 24.37 -28.96 -35.74
CA PRO A 38 24.29 -29.64 -34.47
C PRO A 38 24.66 -28.70 -33.33
N SER A 39 23.74 -28.62 -32.39
CA SER A 39 23.93 -28.56 -30.95
C SER A 39 25.38 -28.49 -30.43
N GLU A 40 25.51 -27.67 -29.39
CA GLU A 40 26.57 -27.65 -28.37
C GLU A 40 27.66 -26.60 -28.55
N VAL A 41 27.36 -25.39 -28.07
CA VAL A 41 28.11 -24.83 -26.94
C VAL A 41 27.18 -23.89 -26.18
N VAL A 42 26.71 -24.38 -25.03
CA VAL A 42 26.11 -23.58 -23.97
C VAL A 42 27.17 -22.58 -23.52
N VAL A 43 27.13 -21.37 -24.08
CA VAL A 43 27.83 -20.20 -23.55
C VAL A 43 26.78 -19.27 -22.94
N LEU A 44 26.10 -19.75 -21.91
CA LEU A 44 25.37 -18.88 -20.99
C LEU A 44 26.24 -18.71 -19.74
N ALA A 45 27.29 -17.92 -19.94
CA ALA A 45 27.84 -17.10 -18.88
C ALA A 45 26.68 -16.30 -18.29
N GLY A 46 26.34 -16.64 -17.05
CA GLY A 46 25.19 -16.06 -16.37
C GLY A 46 24.67 -16.99 -15.30
N SER A 47 25.53 -17.42 -14.38
CA SER A 47 25.02 -17.55 -13.02
C SER A 47 24.70 -16.11 -12.60
N PRO A 48 23.44 -15.69 -12.45
CA PRO A 48 23.19 -14.52 -11.64
C PRO A 48 23.65 -14.97 -10.26
N LEU A 49 24.82 -14.50 -9.85
CA LEU A 49 25.01 -14.08 -8.47
C LEU A 49 23.85 -13.12 -8.24
N ALA A 50 22.72 -13.67 -7.81
CA ALA A 50 21.49 -12.96 -7.57
C ALA A 50 21.80 -12.01 -6.43
N SER A 51 22.23 -10.81 -6.80
CA SER A 51 22.07 -9.55 -6.11
C SER A 51 22.01 -9.70 -4.59
N GLN A 52 23.09 -10.21 -4.00
CA GLN A 52 23.32 -10.12 -2.57
C GLN A 52 23.97 -8.77 -2.24
N GLU A 53 23.37 -7.71 -2.79
CA GLU A 53 23.47 -6.32 -2.31
C GLU A 53 22.07 -5.89 -1.85
N GLY A 54 21.39 -6.79 -1.14
CA GLY A 54 20.21 -6.42 -0.38
C GLY A 54 20.67 -5.76 0.91
N GLY A 55 20.52 -4.44 1.02
CA GLY A 55 20.57 -3.80 2.32
C GLY A 55 21.36 -2.50 2.34
N GLN A 56 20.69 -1.41 1.98
CA GLN A 56 20.96 -0.15 2.69
C GLN A 56 19.72 0.38 3.40
N GLY A 57 18.63 -0.38 3.45
CA GLY A 57 17.47 0.06 4.22
C GLY A 57 16.35 -0.97 4.36
N VAL A 58 15.47 -0.72 5.32
CA VAL A 58 14.29 -1.53 5.62
C VAL A 58 13.32 -1.59 4.43
N GLY A 59 13.18 -0.49 3.66
CA GLY A 59 12.25 -0.41 2.53
C GLY A 59 12.69 -1.29 1.36
N SER A 60 13.96 -1.16 0.96
CA SER A 60 14.57 -2.00 -0.09
C SER A 60 14.54 -3.49 0.28
N THR A 61 14.78 -3.82 1.55
CA THR A 61 14.70 -5.20 2.06
C THR A 61 13.28 -5.76 1.94
N LEU A 62 12.27 -5.01 2.40
CA LEU A 62 10.86 -5.41 2.30
C LEU A 62 10.40 -5.57 0.85
N GLN A 63 10.81 -4.65 -0.03
CA GLN A 63 10.53 -4.72 -1.45
C GLN A 63 11.12 -5.98 -2.09
N GLY A 64 12.39 -6.28 -1.81
CA GLY A 64 13.07 -7.46 -2.32
C GLY A 64 12.37 -8.76 -1.89
N ILE A 65 11.95 -8.84 -0.62
CA ILE A 65 11.20 -10.01 -0.12
C ILE A 65 9.85 -10.13 -0.82
N ARG A 66 9.12 -9.03 -1.01
CA ARG A 66 7.83 -9.04 -1.72
C ARG A 66 8.00 -9.55 -3.16
N GLU A 67 9.00 -9.04 -3.86
CA GLU A 67 9.26 -9.37 -5.26
C GLU A 67 9.75 -10.80 -5.44
N ALA A 68 10.59 -11.30 -4.52
CA ALA A 68 10.99 -12.70 -4.44
C ALA A 68 9.80 -13.64 -4.27
N LYS A 69 8.78 -13.20 -3.52
CA LYS A 69 7.52 -13.93 -3.33
C LYS A 69 6.47 -13.71 -4.42
N ARG A 70 6.79 -12.92 -5.46
CA ARG A 70 5.87 -12.55 -6.55
C ARG A 70 4.56 -11.90 -6.08
N ILE A 71 4.57 -11.27 -4.91
CA ILE A 71 3.41 -10.59 -4.36
C ILE A 71 3.32 -9.17 -4.97
N SER A 72 2.15 -8.78 -5.43
CA SER A 72 1.93 -7.41 -5.90
C SER A 72 1.69 -6.44 -4.74
N ARG A 73 1.98 -5.15 -4.90
CA ARG A 73 1.63 -4.14 -3.88
C ARG A 73 0.12 -4.07 -3.63
N ASN A 74 -0.69 -4.29 -4.66
CA ASN A 74 -2.15 -4.37 -4.54
C ASN A 74 -2.58 -5.54 -3.66
N GLU A 75 -2.01 -6.72 -3.88
CA GLU A 75 -2.28 -7.90 -3.05
C GLU A 75 -1.82 -7.71 -1.61
N ALA A 76 -0.64 -7.13 -1.41
CA ALA A 76 -0.15 -6.76 -0.08
C ALA A 76 -1.08 -5.76 0.62
N SER A 77 -1.59 -4.75 -0.11
CA SER A 77 -2.51 -3.75 0.45
C SER A 77 -3.79 -4.36 0.99
N ALA A 78 -4.33 -5.37 0.28
CA ALA A 78 -5.53 -6.08 0.69
C ALA A 78 -5.34 -6.88 2.00
N ARG A 79 -4.10 -7.30 2.31
CA ARG A 79 -3.77 -8.15 3.47
C ARG A 79 -3.32 -7.34 4.68
N VAL A 80 -2.50 -6.31 4.48
CA VAL A 80 -1.84 -5.56 5.56
C VAL A 80 -2.71 -4.38 6.04
N LYS A 81 -3.81 -4.07 5.35
CA LYS A 81 -4.74 -2.95 5.65
C LYS A 81 -4.10 -1.56 5.56
N TYR A 82 -3.12 -1.42 4.68
CA TYR A 82 -2.53 -0.13 4.29
C TYR A 82 -2.76 0.08 2.80
N SER A 83 -2.87 1.33 2.39
CA SER A 83 -3.04 1.66 0.97
C SER A 83 -1.80 1.29 0.14
N VAL A 84 -1.97 1.04 -1.15
CA VAL A 84 -0.86 0.80 -2.10
C VAL A 84 0.17 1.92 -2.02
N ARG A 85 -0.28 3.18 -1.90
CA ARG A 85 0.60 4.36 -1.75
C ARG A 85 1.44 4.32 -0.48
N GLN A 86 0.91 3.82 0.62
CA GLN A 86 1.67 3.68 1.87
C GLN A 86 2.67 2.53 1.80
N ILE A 87 2.32 1.42 1.13
CA ILE A 87 3.26 0.32 0.89
C ILE A 87 4.40 0.78 0.00
N GLU A 88 4.09 1.49 -1.07
CA GLU A 88 5.10 2.11 -1.93
C GLU A 88 5.97 3.10 -1.15
N ALA A 89 5.37 3.99 -0.35
CA ALA A 89 6.12 4.93 0.48
C ALA A 89 7.03 4.22 1.50
N LEU A 90 6.63 3.07 2.03
CA LEU A 90 7.45 2.26 2.92
C LEU A 90 8.61 1.58 2.18
N GLU A 91 8.34 0.98 1.01
CA GLU A 91 9.36 0.34 0.18
C GLU A 91 10.41 1.32 -0.35
N THR A 92 10.00 2.56 -0.59
CA THR A 92 10.87 3.66 -1.07
C THR A 92 11.34 4.59 0.05
N GLU A 93 11.10 4.21 1.31
CA GLU A 93 11.59 4.92 2.51
C GLU A 93 11.21 6.41 2.58
N GLN A 94 10.03 6.73 2.05
CA GLN A 94 9.46 8.07 2.08
C GLN A 94 8.81 8.35 3.44
N TRP A 95 9.63 8.48 4.49
CA TRP A 95 9.21 8.63 5.88
C TRP A 95 8.20 9.77 6.10
N GLY A 96 8.31 10.87 5.36
CA GLY A 96 7.39 12.01 5.43
C GLY A 96 5.95 11.72 4.96
N ARG A 97 5.71 10.63 4.23
CA ARG A 97 4.37 10.21 3.76
C ARG A 97 3.78 9.08 4.60
N LEU A 98 4.51 8.63 5.62
CA LEU A 98 4.12 7.51 6.48
C LEU A 98 3.64 8.02 7.84
N PRO A 99 2.75 7.26 8.52
CA PRO A 99 2.42 7.56 9.90
C PRO A 99 3.68 7.41 10.77
N GLY A 100 4.01 8.39 11.62
CA GLY A 100 5.19 8.35 12.47
C GLY A 100 5.05 7.51 13.75
N GLY A 101 6.17 7.32 14.45
CA GLY A 101 6.22 6.73 15.79
C GLY A 101 5.71 5.28 15.86
N ALA A 102 4.90 4.98 16.88
CA ALA A 102 4.39 3.62 17.13
C ALA A 102 3.54 3.07 15.97
N ALA A 103 2.87 3.93 15.20
CA ALA A 103 2.08 3.51 14.05
C ALA A 103 2.95 3.01 12.89
N LEU A 104 4.15 3.60 12.69
CA LEU A 104 5.13 3.14 11.72
C LEU A 104 5.64 1.74 12.07
N ARG A 105 6.02 1.57 13.34
CA ARG A 105 6.48 0.27 13.86
C ARG A 105 5.42 -0.80 13.71
N GLY A 106 4.15 -0.46 13.99
CA GLY A 106 3.01 -1.35 13.76
C GLY A 106 2.83 -1.73 12.28
N PHE A 107 3.04 -0.78 11.37
CA PHE A 107 2.97 -1.04 9.93
C PHE A 107 4.07 -2.01 9.49
N VAL A 108 5.33 -1.72 9.81
CA VAL A 108 6.47 -2.58 9.45
C VAL A 108 6.31 -3.98 10.04
N LYS A 109 5.84 -4.08 11.28
CA LYS A 109 5.54 -5.36 11.93
C LYS A 109 4.44 -6.16 11.23
N ASN A 110 3.37 -5.52 10.78
CA ASN A 110 2.32 -6.24 10.06
C ASN A 110 2.80 -6.67 8.66
N TYR A 111 3.54 -5.80 7.98
CA TYR A 111 4.02 -6.08 6.63
C TYR A 111 5.09 -7.18 6.59
N SER A 112 6.06 -7.12 7.51
CA SER A 112 7.07 -8.17 7.69
C SER A 112 6.46 -9.54 7.98
N ARG A 113 5.47 -9.60 8.88
CA ARG A 113 4.74 -10.86 9.15
C ARG A 113 4.02 -11.40 7.92
N TYR A 114 3.34 -10.52 7.17
CA TYR A 114 2.69 -10.91 5.93
C TYR A 114 3.69 -11.46 4.91
N LEU A 115 4.85 -10.81 4.79
CA LEU A 115 5.95 -11.23 3.93
C LEU A 115 6.78 -12.37 4.53
N GLY A 116 6.47 -12.88 5.73
CA GLY A 116 7.26 -13.91 6.42
C GLY A 116 8.74 -13.53 6.63
N ALA A 117 9.02 -12.25 6.82
CA ALA A 117 10.33 -11.71 7.13
C ALA A 117 10.59 -11.72 8.65
N ASP A 118 11.85 -11.62 9.05
CA ASP A 118 12.22 -11.42 10.45
C ASP A 118 11.78 -10.02 10.90
N VAL A 119 10.77 -10.00 11.77
CA VAL A 119 10.16 -8.78 12.29
C VAL A 119 11.14 -8.00 13.14
N ASP A 120 11.87 -8.69 14.02
CA ASP A 120 12.71 -8.03 15.02
C ASP A 120 13.93 -7.40 14.35
N ALA A 121 14.53 -8.10 13.38
CA ALA A 121 15.62 -7.55 12.57
C ALA A 121 15.19 -6.28 11.79
N LEU A 122 14.02 -6.31 11.15
CA LEU A 122 13.51 -5.16 10.40
C LEU A 122 13.13 -3.97 11.28
N LEU A 123 12.66 -4.22 12.51
CA LEU A 123 12.35 -3.15 13.46
C LEU A 123 13.63 -2.49 14.00
N ILE A 124 14.70 -3.26 14.21
CA ILE A 124 16.01 -2.70 14.57
C ILE A 124 16.53 -1.79 13.46
N MET A 125 16.47 -2.25 12.19
CA MET A 125 16.85 -1.42 11.03
C MET A 125 15.95 -0.19 10.88
N LEU A 126 14.65 -0.32 11.13
CA LEU A 126 13.72 0.80 11.09
C LEU A 126 14.07 1.87 12.12
N ASP A 127 14.42 1.47 13.34
CA ASP A 127 14.73 2.41 14.41
C ASP A 127 15.98 3.25 14.11
N ASP A 128 16.98 2.64 13.47
CA ASP A 128 18.20 3.32 13.02
C ASP A 128 17.90 4.38 11.93
N GLN A 129 17.04 4.05 10.96
CA GLN A 129 16.73 4.93 9.83
C GLN A 129 15.63 5.96 10.13
N ALA A 130 14.52 5.51 10.70
CA ALA A 130 13.34 6.33 10.94
C ALA A 130 13.44 7.13 12.26
N GLY A 131 14.37 6.80 13.16
CA GLY A 131 14.60 7.57 14.39
C GLY A 131 14.97 9.03 14.11
N THR A 132 15.73 9.29 13.04
CA THR A 132 16.19 10.64 12.67
C THR A 132 15.16 11.40 11.82
N GLU A 133 14.50 10.72 10.88
CA GLU A 133 13.57 11.29 9.91
C GLU A 133 12.12 11.35 10.42
N GLY A 134 11.69 10.33 11.16
CA GLY A 134 10.32 10.19 11.68
C GLY A 134 9.98 11.21 12.77
N ILE A 135 10.98 11.66 13.54
CA ILE A 135 10.81 12.75 14.51
C ILE A 135 10.56 14.09 13.78
N ARG A 136 11.27 14.36 12.68
CA ARG A 136 11.07 15.58 11.87
C ARG A 136 9.72 15.56 11.16
N ALA A 137 9.36 14.45 10.51
CA ALA A 137 8.09 14.30 9.80
C ALA A 137 6.85 14.45 10.72
N ALA A 138 6.93 13.95 11.95
CA ALA A 138 5.88 14.11 12.96
C ALA A 138 5.69 15.59 13.37
N THR A 139 6.77 16.38 13.43
CA THR A 139 6.68 17.81 13.72
C THR A 139 6.14 18.64 12.56
N THR A 140 6.45 18.30 11.30
CA THR A 140 5.98 19.06 10.13
C THR A 140 4.51 18.80 9.80
N SER A 141 4.01 17.59 10.04
CA SER A 141 2.60 17.22 9.74
C SER A 141 1.57 17.86 10.68
N THR A 142 2.03 18.52 11.75
CA THR A 142 1.16 19.28 12.69
C THR A 142 1.23 20.80 12.47
N ALA A 143 2.14 21.28 11.60
CA ALA A 143 2.38 22.70 11.36
C ALA A 143 1.44 23.35 10.31
N GLY A 144 0.26 22.76 10.08
CA GLY A 144 -0.75 23.25 9.13
C GLY A 144 -1.95 23.96 9.77
N VAL A 145 -1.99 24.12 11.10
CA VAL A 145 -3.12 24.74 11.81
C VAL A 145 -2.63 25.94 12.62
N GLN A 146 -2.56 27.11 11.99
CA GLN A 146 -2.59 28.48 12.57
C GLN A 146 -2.24 29.45 11.41
N ALA A 147 -2.99 30.50 11.06
CA ALA A 147 -4.01 31.27 11.76
C ALA A 147 -4.85 32.11 10.76
N ALA A 148 -6.13 32.33 11.02
CA ALA A 148 -6.93 33.53 10.64
C ALA A 148 -8.39 33.40 11.15
N PRO A 149 -9.12 34.52 11.39
CA PRO A 149 -10.09 34.67 12.46
C PRO A 149 -11.57 34.36 12.09
N MET A 150 -12.36 34.18 13.15
CA MET A 150 -13.82 33.96 13.24
C MET A 150 -14.68 34.19 11.98
N GLY A 151 -15.38 33.13 11.57
CA GLY A 151 -16.60 33.14 10.76
C GLY A 151 -17.32 31.78 10.86
N PRO A 152 -18.66 31.71 10.95
CA PRO A 152 -19.41 30.45 11.01
C PRO A 152 -19.70 29.93 9.59
N ALA A 153 -19.70 28.60 9.43
CA ALA A 153 -19.67 27.86 8.16
C ALA A 153 -18.32 28.01 7.46
N GLU A 154 -17.54 26.95 7.27
CA GLU A 154 -17.84 25.76 6.48
C GLU A 154 -17.22 24.54 7.17
N MET A 155 -17.92 23.40 7.20
CA MET A 155 -17.29 22.11 7.50
C MET A 155 -16.56 21.61 6.24
N PRO A 156 -15.22 21.67 6.15
CA PRO A 156 -14.54 20.86 5.17
C PRO A 156 -14.64 19.40 5.64
N LEU A 157 -15.33 18.58 4.84
CA LEU A 157 -15.22 17.12 4.85
C LEU A 157 -13.74 16.73 4.68
N HIS A 158 -12.98 16.80 5.76
CA HIS A 158 -11.69 16.14 5.86
C HIS A 158 -12.00 14.67 6.04
N GLY A 159 -11.71 13.90 4.99
CA GLY A 159 -11.81 12.45 4.97
C GLY A 159 -11.37 11.88 6.30
N GLU A 160 -12.36 11.43 7.04
CA GLU A 160 -12.22 10.75 8.32
C GLU A 160 -11.38 9.51 8.01
N ALA A 161 -10.06 9.61 8.20
CA ALA A 161 -9.22 8.45 8.35
C ALA A 161 -9.83 7.73 9.55
N VAL A 162 -10.64 6.70 9.28
CA VAL A 162 -11.32 5.88 10.28
C VAL A 162 -10.24 5.24 11.13
N ARG A 163 -9.76 5.99 12.12
CA ARG A 163 -9.15 5.51 13.33
C ARG A 163 -10.31 4.88 14.08
N ARG A 164 -10.72 3.67 13.65
CA ARG A 164 -11.73 2.86 14.33
C ARG A 164 -11.34 2.85 15.81
N PRO A 165 -12.03 3.61 16.68
CA PRO A 165 -11.48 3.87 18.00
C PRO A 165 -11.63 2.57 18.77
N TRP A 166 -10.50 1.98 19.15
CA TRP A 166 -10.46 0.96 20.20
C TRP A 166 -11.24 1.39 21.46
N GLY A 167 -11.54 2.68 21.63
CA GLY A 167 -12.47 3.20 22.63
C GLY A 167 -13.86 2.57 22.60
N TRP A 168 -14.42 2.19 21.44
CA TRP A 168 -15.73 1.53 21.43
C TRP A 168 -15.67 0.09 21.97
N LEU A 169 -14.53 -0.60 21.80
CA LEU A 169 -14.30 -1.90 22.43
C LEU A 169 -14.16 -1.78 23.94
N VAL A 170 -13.52 -0.72 24.44
CA VAL A 170 -13.45 -0.44 25.89
C VAL A 170 -14.84 -0.16 26.44
N ILE A 171 -15.66 0.62 25.72
CA ILE A 171 -17.05 0.87 26.11
C ILE A 171 -17.85 -0.44 26.14
N ILE A 172 -17.74 -1.30 25.12
CA ILE A 172 -18.42 -2.61 25.08
C ILE A 172 -17.94 -3.51 26.23
N LEU A 173 -16.64 -3.55 26.52
CA LEU A 173 -16.07 -4.33 27.62
C LEU A 173 -16.59 -3.86 28.99
N VAL A 174 -16.61 -2.55 29.22
CA VAL A 174 -17.14 -1.97 30.45
C VAL A 174 -18.63 -2.27 30.59
N LEU A 175 -19.40 -2.17 29.50
CA LEU A 175 -20.83 -2.46 29.50
C LEU A 175 -21.11 -3.95 29.80
N LEU A 176 -20.31 -4.86 29.23
CA LEU A 176 -20.37 -6.29 29.54
C LEU A 176 -19.97 -6.58 30.99
N PHE A 177 -18.96 -5.90 31.52
CA PHE A 177 -18.52 -6.07 32.90
C PHE A 177 -19.60 -5.62 33.88
N VAL A 178 -20.22 -4.45 33.66
CA VAL A 178 -21.33 -3.94 34.49
C VAL A 178 -22.55 -4.88 34.40
N ALA A 179 -22.90 -5.34 33.19
CA ALA A 179 -24.01 -6.28 33.01
C ALA A 179 -23.75 -7.63 33.71
N GLY A 180 -22.54 -8.18 33.61
CA GLY A 180 -22.13 -9.40 34.28
C GLY A 180 -22.10 -9.26 35.80
N PHE A 181 -21.55 -8.17 36.31
CA PHE A 181 -21.54 -7.85 37.74
C PHE A 181 -22.97 -7.75 38.30
N TYR A 182 -23.86 -7.06 37.59
CA TYR A 182 -25.27 -6.92 37.97
C TYR A 182 -26.02 -8.26 37.94
N ALA A 183 -25.68 -9.16 37.00
CA ALA A 183 -26.25 -10.50 36.94
C ALA A 183 -25.84 -11.39 38.13
N VAL A 184 -24.59 -11.25 38.59
CA VAL A 184 -24.06 -11.97 39.77
C VAL A 184 -24.69 -11.44 41.07
N GLU A 185 -24.75 -10.12 41.25
CA GLU A 185 -25.38 -9.52 42.45
C GLU A 185 -26.88 -9.80 42.55
N ARG A 186 -27.58 -9.89 41.41
CA ARG A 186 -29.02 -10.23 41.37
C ARG A 186 -29.29 -11.73 41.52
N GLY A 187 -28.25 -12.56 41.65
CA GLY A 187 -28.38 -14.02 41.77
C GLY A 187 -29.05 -14.67 40.55
N TRP A 188 -29.00 -14.00 39.39
CA TRP A 188 -29.77 -14.37 38.21
C TRP A 188 -28.95 -15.16 37.19
N VAL A 189 -27.82 -15.75 37.61
CA VAL A 189 -26.97 -16.60 36.77
C VAL A 189 -27.41 -18.05 36.97
N PRO A 190 -28.18 -18.64 36.04
CA PRO A 190 -28.58 -20.04 36.13
C PRO A 190 -27.37 -20.92 35.80
N ASP A 191 -27.28 -22.09 36.42
CA ASP A 191 -26.20 -23.06 36.16
C ASP A 191 -26.09 -23.49 34.67
N SER A 192 -27.10 -23.23 33.86
CA SER A 192 -27.12 -23.46 32.42
C SER A 192 -26.30 -22.47 31.59
N TRP A 193 -25.85 -21.34 32.16
CA TRP A 193 -24.89 -20.43 31.52
C TRP A 193 -23.43 -20.83 31.70
N LEU A 194 -23.16 -21.83 32.55
CA LEU A 194 -21.86 -22.48 32.64
C LEU A 194 -21.73 -23.55 31.55
N VAL A 195 -21.73 -23.12 30.29
CA VAL A 195 -21.54 -24.01 29.12
C VAL A 195 -20.10 -24.56 29.07
N PHE A 196 -19.21 -24.04 29.90
CA PHE A 196 -17.83 -24.48 30.01
C PHE A 196 -17.70 -25.49 31.17
N ASP A 197 -17.88 -26.77 30.87
CA ASP A 197 -17.66 -27.88 31.82
C ASP A 197 -16.25 -27.85 32.47
N TRP A 198 -15.27 -27.30 31.77
CA TRP A 198 -13.91 -27.15 32.25
C TRP A 198 -13.80 -26.34 33.57
N LEU A 199 -14.68 -25.35 33.78
CA LEU A 199 -14.66 -24.51 34.98
C LEU A 199 -15.20 -25.25 36.23
N LYS A 200 -16.06 -26.26 36.05
CA LYS A 200 -16.54 -27.10 37.18
C LYS A 200 -15.45 -28.04 37.69
N SER A 201 -14.49 -28.44 36.86
CA SER A 201 -13.44 -29.39 37.26
C SER A 201 -12.35 -28.80 38.17
N LEU A 202 -12.20 -27.47 38.23
CA LEU A 202 -11.16 -26.80 39.01
C LEU A 202 -11.50 -26.63 40.50
N LYS A 203 -12.70 -27.01 40.92
CA LYS A 203 -13.17 -26.84 42.30
C LYS A 203 -13.48 -28.16 43.03
N SER A 204 -13.07 -29.30 42.45
CA SER A 204 -13.11 -30.61 43.11
C SER A 204 -11.72 -31.07 43.54
#